data_AF-A0A2M3Z8L2-F1
#
_entry.id   AF-A0A2M3Z8L2-F1
#
_cell.length_a   1.000
_cell.length_b   1.000
_cell.length_c   1.000
_cell.angle_alpha   90.00
_cell.angle_beta   90.00
_cell.angle_gamma   90.00
#
_symmetry.space_group_name_H-M   'P 1'
#
loop_
_entity.id
_entity.type
_entity.pdbx_description
1 polymer ?
#
loop_
_entity_poly.entity_id
_entity_poly.type
_entity_poly.pdbx_seq_one_letter_code
_entity_poly.pdbx_strand_id
1 'polypeptide(L)'
;GATLLLLGTKEEVPVEPVEKPKFIEDMNESELATALELPAGLVNLGNTCYMNATLQCLHSVRELRNALKSYKEEQAGAASGMASMALPQLLTGSMKKLFEDMERSDTITPVLFLQRLHVAFPNFAQTGENASYRQQDANECWSELLKVLQQTLPSQKGTDEKSIKHSSFIDQWFGGTFDVEMKCTEAEGEPTSKSKENFLQLSCFISTEVKYMHSGLRLRLKEQLTKMSPTLARDAVYTKSSLISRLPAYLTVQFVRFQYKGKEGINAKVLKDIKFPIEFDAFELCTPALQEKLTPMREKFQAVHNADVERALKGKNKSKAELEKEKPKTAAQPFCFEDDLGSNNSGYYTLQAVLTHQGRSSSSGHYVGWVRQKD
;
A
#
# COMPACT_ATOMS: atom_id res chain seq x y z
N GLY A 1 12.21 -45.43 61.48
CA GLY A 1 12.70 -45.28 60.11
C GLY A 1 11.79 -46.06 59.21
N ALA A 2 11.28 -45.46 58.14
CA ALA A 2 10.39 -46.11 57.19
C ALA A 2 11.15 -46.40 55.89
N THR A 3 11.00 -47.61 55.38
CA THR A 3 11.66 -48.11 54.16
C THR A 3 10.80 -47.82 52.95
N LEU A 4 11.37 -47.19 51.92
CA LEU A 4 10.75 -46.94 50.62
C LEU A 4 10.97 -48.15 49.70
N LEU A 5 9.92 -48.66 49.07
CA LEU A 5 10.00 -49.69 48.02
C LEU A 5 9.70 -49.04 46.66
N LEU A 6 10.65 -49.20 45.73
CA LEU A 6 10.58 -48.72 44.36
C LEU A 6 10.31 -49.91 43.43
N LEU A 7 9.25 -49.81 42.63
CA LEU A 7 8.94 -50.75 41.55
C LEU A 7 9.29 -50.07 40.22
N GLY A 8 10.23 -50.66 39.47
CA GLY A 8 10.54 -50.29 38.10
C GLY A 8 10.25 -51.45 37.16
N THR A 9 9.49 -51.22 36.10
CA THR A 9 9.36 -52.14 34.96
C THR A 9 10.58 -52.01 34.06
N LYS A 10 11.06 -53.15 33.55
CA LYS A 10 12.21 -53.26 32.66
C LYS A 10 11.74 -53.12 31.21
N GLU A 11 11.45 -51.90 30.78
CA GLU A 11 11.32 -51.56 29.37
C GLU A 11 12.42 -50.55 29.00
N GLU A 12 13.00 -50.72 27.81
CA GLU A 12 14.05 -49.85 27.29
C GLU A 12 13.52 -48.41 27.23
N VAL A 13 14.26 -47.49 27.86
CA VAL A 13 13.99 -46.05 27.80
C VAL A 13 13.89 -45.66 26.33
N PRO A 14 12.81 -45.02 25.86
CA PRO A 14 12.74 -44.52 24.50
C PRO A 14 13.97 -43.67 24.24
N VAL A 15 14.74 -44.01 23.21
CA VAL A 15 15.93 -43.25 22.81
C VAL A 15 15.51 -41.80 22.64
N GLU A 16 16.10 -40.89 23.42
CA GLU A 16 15.85 -39.47 23.27
C GLU A 16 16.06 -39.09 21.80
N PRO A 17 15.14 -38.34 21.17
CA PRO A 17 15.34 -37.90 19.80
C PRO A 17 16.70 -37.17 19.72
N VAL A 18 17.53 -37.62 18.77
CA VAL A 18 18.91 -37.14 18.58
C VAL A 18 18.97 -35.62 18.36
N GLU A 19 17.86 -35.03 17.91
CA GLU A 19 17.66 -33.60 17.84
C GLU A 19 16.75 -33.16 18.98
N LYS A 20 17.34 -32.45 19.95
CA LYS A 20 16.58 -31.75 21.00
C LYS A 20 15.56 -30.82 20.32
N PRO A 21 14.28 -30.82 20.75
CA PRO A 21 13.32 -29.85 20.23
C PRO A 21 13.84 -28.44 20.53
N LYS A 22 14.31 -27.73 19.49
CA LYS A 22 14.66 -26.32 19.60
C LYS A 22 13.36 -25.54 19.78
N PHE A 23 13.23 -24.86 20.90
CA PHE A 23 12.12 -23.94 21.12
C PHE A 23 12.37 -22.66 20.31
N ILE A 24 11.28 -22.02 19.87
CA ILE A 24 11.31 -20.75 19.11
C ILE A 24 12.16 -19.69 19.83
N GLU A 25 12.18 -19.72 21.17
CA GLU A 25 12.93 -18.81 22.04
C GLU A 25 14.45 -19.00 21.97
N ASP A 26 14.93 -20.15 21.50
CA ASP A 26 16.35 -20.51 21.39
C ASP A 26 16.89 -20.41 19.94
N MET A 27 16.07 -19.97 18.98
CA MET A 27 16.44 -19.87 17.57
C MET A 27 17.06 -18.49 17.26
N ASN A 28 18.14 -18.47 16.49
CA ASN A 28 18.68 -17.22 15.95
C ASN A 28 17.72 -16.60 14.92
N GLU A 29 17.78 -15.29 14.69
CA GLU A 29 16.85 -14.56 13.80
C GLU A 29 16.70 -15.19 12.41
N SER A 30 17.78 -15.76 11.84
CA SER A 30 17.75 -16.47 10.55
C SER A 30 17.06 -17.84 10.61
N GLU A 31 17.26 -18.58 11.70
CA GLU A 31 16.59 -19.86 11.92
C GLU A 31 15.09 -19.63 12.16
N LEU A 32 14.75 -18.58 12.92
CA LEU A 32 13.38 -18.14 13.16
C LEU A 32 12.70 -17.68 11.86
N ALA A 33 13.42 -16.95 11.01
CA ALA A 33 12.94 -16.54 9.70
C ALA A 33 12.64 -17.72 8.78
N THR A 34 13.52 -18.73 8.77
CA THR A 34 13.30 -19.94 7.97
C THR A 34 12.12 -20.76 8.50
N ALA A 35 11.98 -20.88 9.83
CA ALA A 35 10.90 -21.64 10.46
C ALA A 35 9.51 -20.96 10.36
N LEU A 36 9.48 -19.62 10.26
CA LEU A 36 8.27 -18.82 10.11
C LEU A 36 8.04 -18.31 8.68
N GLU A 37 8.85 -18.76 7.71
CA GLU A 37 8.84 -18.27 6.31
C GLU A 37 8.79 -16.73 6.22
N LEU A 38 9.60 -16.05 7.04
CA LEU A 38 9.60 -14.59 7.11
C LEU A 38 10.15 -13.99 5.81
N PRO A 39 9.60 -12.85 5.35
CA PRO A 39 10.06 -12.19 4.14
C PRO A 39 11.47 -11.61 4.31
N ALA A 40 12.20 -11.50 3.20
CA ALA A 40 13.55 -10.97 3.17
C ALA A 40 13.69 -9.54 3.71
N GLY A 41 14.72 -9.32 4.52
CA GLY A 41 15.19 -8.02 4.96
C GLY A 41 16.03 -7.29 3.90
N LEU A 42 16.07 -5.95 3.97
CA LEU A 42 16.93 -5.12 3.14
C LEU A 42 17.97 -4.39 3.99
N VAL A 43 19.25 -4.60 3.67
CA VAL A 43 20.38 -3.94 4.36
C VAL A 43 20.32 -2.43 4.09
N ASN A 44 20.48 -1.62 5.14
CA ASN A 44 20.51 -0.17 5.02
C ASN A 44 21.90 0.31 4.57
N LEU A 45 21.95 1.04 3.46
CA LEU A 45 23.16 1.57 2.83
C LEU A 45 23.40 3.06 3.17
N GLY A 46 23.13 3.44 4.42
CA GLY A 46 23.27 4.82 4.90
C GLY A 46 22.07 5.69 4.54
N ASN A 47 21.19 5.94 5.52
CA ASN A 47 19.95 6.73 5.36
C ASN A 47 19.00 6.28 4.24
N THR A 48 19.15 5.05 3.75
CA THR A 48 18.29 4.44 2.69
C THR A 48 17.05 3.73 3.22
N CYS A 49 16.75 3.84 4.52
CA CYS A 49 15.58 3.21 5.14
C CYS A 49 14.24 3.61 4.47
N TYR A 50 14.16 4.83 3.92
CA TYR A 50 12.98 5.28 3.15
C TYR A 50 12.74 4.39 1.92
N MET A 51 13.80 4.05 1.19
CA MET A 51 13.76 3.21 0.01
C MET A 51 13.42 1.77 0.40
N ASN A 52 14.08 1.23 1.43
CA ASN A 52 13.83 -0.13 1.89
C ASN A 52 12.37 -0.33 2.32
N ALA A 53 11.81 0.61 3.10
CA ALA A 53 10.41 0.57 3.53
C ALA A 53 9.44 0.65 2.34
N THR A 54 9.70 1.55 1.37
CA THR A 54 8.89 1.68 0.15
C THR A 54 8.90 0.41 -0.68
N LEU A 55 10.09 -0.19 -0.90
CA LEU A 55 10.25 -1.42 -1.67
C LEU A 55 9.54 -2.61 -1.02
N GLN A 56 9.63 -2.76 0.30
CA GLN A 56 8.93 -3.83 1.02
C GLN A 56 7.40 -3.67 0.94
N CYS A 57 6.90 -2.43 1.05
CA CYS A 57 5.47 -2.16 0.86
C CYS A 57 5.00 -2.50 -0.57
N LEU A 58 5.76 -2.13 -1.60
CA LEU A 58 5.45 -2.49 -3.00
C LEU A 58 5.58 -4.00 -3.24
N HIS A 59 6.57 -4.66 -2.65
CA HIS A 59 6.75 -6.10 -2.72
C HIS A 59 5.53 -6.85 -2.21
N SER A 60 4.79 -6.31 -1.24
CA SER A 60 3.57 -6.95 -0.72
C SER A 60 2.49 -7.20 -1.79
N VAL A 61 2.47 -6.40 -2.86
CA VAL A 61 1.46 -6.45 -3.93
C VAL A 61 1.76 -7.59 -4.91
N ARG A 62 0.98 -8.67 -4.86
CA ARG A 62 1.24 -9.91 -5.63
C ARG A 62 1.19 -9.68 -7.13
N GLU A 63 0.23 -8.91 -7.59
CA GLU A 63 -0.05 -8.62 -8.99
C GLU A 63 1.07 -7.78 -9.59
N LEU A 64 1.65 -6.88 -8.79
CA LEU A 64 2.84 -6.12 -9.17
C LEU A 64 4.05 -7.04 -9.30
N ARG A 65 4.26 -7.97 -8.36
CA ARG A 65 5.35 -8.97 -8.48
C ARG A 65 5.19 -9.82 -9.73
N ASN A 66 3.96 -10.28 -10.01
CA ASN A 66 3.67 -11.07 -11.20
C ASN A 66 3.90 -10.28 -12.50
N ALA A 67 3.47 -9.01 -12.53
CA ALA A 67 3.74 -8.12 -13.65
C ALA A 67 5.25 -7.93 -13.88
N LEU A 68 6.02 -7.70 -12.81
CA LEU A 68 7.48 -7.59 -12.87
C LEU A 68 8.15 -8.89 -13.32
N LYS A 69 7.68 -10.07 -12.88
CA LYS A 69 8.19 -11.36 -13.36
C LYS A 69 8.01 -11.52 -14.87
N SER A 70 6.84 -11.13 -15.38
CA SER A 70 6.51 -11.16 -16.81
C SER A 70 7.20 -10.08 -17.63
N TYR A 71 7.70 -9.02 -16.98
CA TYR A 71 8.40 -7.93 -17.65
C TYR A 71 9.69 -8.45 -18.29
N LYS A 72 9.81 -8.21 -19.59
CA LYS A 72 11.05 -8.42 -20.34
C LYS A 72 11.59 -7.04 -20.65
N GLU A 73 12.85 -6.79 -20.32
CA GLU A 73 13.56 -5.63 -20.85
C GLU A 73 13.54 -5.80 -22.38
N GLU A 74 12.73 -5.00 -23.08
CA GLU A 74 12.95 -4.84 -24.51
C GLU A 74 14.36 -4.30 -24.66
N GLN A 75 15.23 -5.05 -25.33
CA GLN A 75 16.48 -4.49 -25.81
C GLN A 75 16.07 -3.31 -26.68
N ALA A 76 16.24 -2.10 -26.15
CA ALA A 76 16.15 -0.88 -26.93
C ALA A 76 17.14 -1.07 -28.08
N GLY A 77 16.60 -1.44 -29.25
CA GLY A 77 17.38 -1.53 -30.47
C GLY A 77 18.11 -0.22 -30.66
N ALA A 78 19.33 -0.31 -31.19
CA ALA A 78 20.26 0.79 -31.45
C ALA A 78 19.75 1.80 -32.52
N ALA A 79 18.48 2.21 -32.44
CA ALA A 79 17.80 3.03 -33.42
C ALA A 79 16.82 3.98 -32.72
N SER A 80 17.37 4.99 -32.05
CA SER A 80 16.87 6.38 -32.00
C SER A 80 17.46 7.07 -30.78
N GLY A 81 18.08 8.24 -30.96
CA GLY A 81 18.82 8.98 -29.94
C GLY A 81 17.97 9.56 -28.81
N MET A 82 17.30 8.73 -28.00
CA MET A 82 16.67 9.10 -26.75
C MET A 82 17.27 8.31 -25.58
N ALA A 83 18.43 8.76 -25.10
CA ALA A 83 19.09 8.22 -23.90
C ALA A 83 18.21 8.25 -22.62
N SER A 84 17.09 8.98 -22.63
CA SER A 84 16.15 9.09 -21.50
C SER A 84 15.19 7.90 -21.36
N MET A 85 14.93 7.09 -22.40
CA MET A 85 13.98 5.97 -22.29
C MET A 85 14.60 4.70 -21.70
N ALA A 86 15.93 4.58 -21.71
CA ALA A 86 16.63 3.43 -21.14
C ALA A 86 16.58 3.41 -19.61
N LEU A 87 16.49 4.57 -18.96
CA LEU A 87 16.69 4.68 -17.51
C LEU A 87 15.50 4.15 -16.67
N PRO A 88 14.22 4.45 -17.01
CA PRO A 88 13.07 3.83 -16.34
C PRO A 88 13.03 2.31 -16.50
N GLN A 89 13.40 1.81 -17.70
CA GLN A 89 13.46 0.38 -18.01
C GLN A 89 14.53 -0.33 -17.18
N LEU A 90 15.72 0.28 -17.05
CA LEU A 90 16.79 -0.22 -16.19
C LEU A 90 16.37 -0.22 -14.71
N LEU A 91 15.70 0.82 -14.22
CA LEU A 91 15.23 0.86 -12.84
C LEU A 91 14.20 -0.26 -12.58
N THR A 92 13.24 -0.43 -13.49
CA THR A 92 12.23 -1.50 -13.43
C THR A 92 12.88 -2.89 -13.46
N GLY A 93 13.87 -3.10 -14.33
CA GLY A 93 14.63 -4.35 -14.39
C GLY A 93 15.40 -4.66 -13.11
N SER A 94 16.00 -3.63 -12.47
CA SER A 94 16.63 -3.82 -11.16
C SER A 94 15.64 -4.10 -10.04
N MET A 95 14.44 -3.51 -10.09
CA MET A 95 13.36 -3.80 -9.15
C MET A 95 12.89 -5.25 -9.29
N LYS A 96 12.72 -5.73 -10.53
CA LYS A 96 12.40 -7.13 -10.81
C LYS A 96 13.43 -8.07 -10.18
N LYS A 97 14.72 -7.86 -10.47
CA LYS A 97 15.80 -8.70 -9.94
C LYS A 97 15.84 -8.67 -8.41
N LEU A 98 15.69 -7.48 -7.81
CA LEU A 98 15.65 -7.34 -6.35
C LEU A 98 14.50 -8.14 -5.73
N PHE A 99 13.31 -8.11 -6.34
CA PHE A 99 12.16 -8.88 -5.86
C PHE A 99 12.35 -10.39 -6.03
N GLU A 100 12.99 -10.84 -7.11
CA GLU A 100 13.36 -12.25 -7.29
C GLU A 100 14.39 -12.71 -6.24
N ASP A 101 15.36 -11.86 -5.91
CA ASP A 101 16.34 -12.15 -4.88
C ASP A 101 15.66 -12.22 -3.49
N MET A 102 14.67 -11.35 -3.23
CA MET A 102 13.87 -11.32 -1.98
C MET A 102 13.01 -12.57 -1.77
N GLU A 103 12.68 -13.29 -2.82
CA GLU A 103 11.98 -14.58 -2.71
C GLU A 103 12.94 -15.75 -2.44
N ARG A 104 14.26 -15.54 -2.55
CA ARG A 104 15.27 -16.62 -2.45
C ARG A 104 16.19 -16.52 -1.22
N SER A 105 16.36 -15.32 -0.67
CA SER A 105 17.36 -15.04 0.38
C SER A 105 16.73 -14.27 1.53
N ASP A 106 17.19 -14.52 2.76
CA ASP A 106 16.65 -13.84 3.95
C ASP A 106 17.08 -12.38 4.09
N THR A 107 18.21 -11.99 3.52
CA THR A 107 18.74 -10.63 3.62
C THR A 107 19.44 -10.22 2.33
N ILE A 108 19.09 -9.05 1.80
CA ILE A 108 19.61 -8.54 0.53
C ILE A 108 20.15 -7.14 0.68
N THR A 109 21.27 -6.89 0.01
CA THR A 109 21.91 -5.58 -0.04
C THR A 109 21.56 -4.91 -1.38
N PRO A 110 20.65 -3.91 -1.41
CA PRO A 110 20.09 -3.35 -2.65
C PRO A 110 21.03 -2.34 -3.35
N VAL A 111 22.32 -2.66 -3.50
CA VAL A 111 23.34 -1.76 -4.07
C VAL A 111 23.00 -1.37 -5.50
N LEU A 112 22.69 -2.36 -6.36
CA LEU A 112 22.42 -2.13 -7.78
C LEU A 112 21.17 -1.27 -7.97
N PHE A 113 20.12 -1.52 -7.19
CA PHE A 113 18.89 -0.75 -7.26
C PHE A 113 19.13 0.70 -6.81
N LEU A 114 19.83 0.90 -5.68
CA LEU A 114 20.15 2.24 -5.17
C LEU A 114 20.96 3.06 -6.19
N GLN A 115 21.96 2.45 -6.83
CA GLN A 115 22.75 3.12 -7.87
C GLN A 115 21.87 3.55 -9.05
N ARG A 116 20.99 2.67 -9.55
CA ARG A 116 20.06 3.02 -10.64
C ARG A 116 19.05 4.09 -10.23
N LEU A 117 18.59 4.06 -8.98
CA LEU A 117 17.70 5.07 -8.42
C LEU A 117 18.38 6.45 -8.38
N HIS A 118 19.64 6.53 -7.95
CA HIS A 118 20.41 7.77 -7.92
C HIS A 118 20.69 8.34 -9.32
N VAL A 119 20.91 7.49 -10.32
CA VAL A 119 21.07 7.92 -11.71
C VAL A 119 19.73 8.41 -12.29
N ALA A 120 18.63 7.71 -12.00
CA ALA A 120 17.29 8.10 -12.42
C ALA A 120 16.83 9.41 -11.78
N PHE A 121 17.11 9.58 -10.49
CA PHE A 121 16.65 10.69 -9.69
C PHE A 121 17.81 11.26 -8.86
N PRO A 122 18.59 12.21 -9.43
CA PRO A 122 19.74 12.82 -8.76
C PRO A 122 19.40 13.49 -7.43
N ASN A 123 18.14 13.89 -7.20
CA ASN A 123 17.67 14.43 -5.93
C ASN A 123 17.92 13.48 -4.76
N PHE A 124 17.81 12.17 -4.98
CA PHE A 124 18.06 11.17 -3.94
C PHE A 124 19.55 10.92 -3.68
N ALA A 125 20.42 11.33 -4.60
CA ALA A 125 21.87 11.17 -4.50
C ALA A 125 22.57 12.27 -3.67
N GLN A 126 21.82 13.22 -3.10
CA GLN A 126 22.40 14.32 -2.33
C GLN A 126 23.15 13.82 -1.09
N THR A 127 24.38 14.28 -0.92
CA THR A 127 25.24 13.96 0.22
C THR A 127 25.20 15.05 1.29
N GLY A 128 25.31 14.64 2.56
CA GLY A 128 25.48 15.53 3.70
C GLY A 128 26.92 15.99 3.89
N GLU A 129 27.16 16.69 4.99
CA GLU A 129 28.47 17.24 5.37
C GLU A 129 29.55 16.16 5.53
N ASN A 130 29.17 14.93 5.86
CA ASN A 130 30.10 13.80 6.08
C ASN A 130 30.24 12.86 4.88
N ALA A 131 29.91 13.32 3.66
CA ALA A 131 29.85 12.50 2.43
C ALA A 131 28.86 11.29 2.48
N SER A 132 28.07 11.16 3.55
CA SER A 132 26.98 10.18 3.66
C SER A 132 25.75 10.67 2.90
N TYR A 133 24.98 9.76 2.30
CA TYR A 133 23.70 10.11 1.69
C TYR A 133 22.74 10.75 2.69
N ARG A 134 22.00 11.76 2.24
CA ARG A 134 20.93 12.38 3.03
C ARG A 134 19.70 11.49 3.04
N GLN A 135 18.95 11.56 4.13
CA GLN A 135 17.64 10.93 4.19
C GLN A 135 16.65 11.70 3.31
N GLN A 136 15.80 10.96 2.60
CA GLN A 136 14.83 11.50 1.66
C GLN A 136 13.40 11.13 2.10
N ASP A 137 12.41 11.75 1.47
CA ASP A 137 11.01 11.44 1.74
C ASP A 137 10.60 10.10 1.09
N ALA A 138 10.08 9.18 1.90
CA ALA A 138 9.63 7.89 1.43
C ALA A 138 8.44 7.99 0.46
N ASN A 139 7.59 9.00 0.61
CA ASN A 139 6.48 9.25 -0.30
C ASN A 139 6.96 9.80 -1.65
N GLU A 140 8.00 10.63 -1.66
CA GLU A 140 8.62 11.07 -2.92
C GLU A 140 9.21 9.87 -3.67
N CYS A 141 9.94 9.00 -2.95
CA CYS A 141 10.43 7.74 -3.50
C CYS A 141 9.28 6.85 -4.01
N TRP A 142 8.19 6.71 -3.26
CA TRP A 142 7.01 5.95 -3.69
C TRP A 142 6.40 6.50 -4.99
N SER A 143 6.18 7.81 -5.05
CA SER A 143 5.58 8.45 -6.22
C SER A 143 6.45 8.34 -7.46
N GLU A 144 7.77 8.56 -7.34
CA GLU A 144 8.70 8.42 -8.47
C GLU A 144 8.79 6.96 -8.94
N LEU A 145 8.79 5.98 -8.03
CA LEU A 145 8.74 4.57 -8.40
C LEU A 145 7.43 4.21 -9.11
N LEU A 146 6.28 4.65 -8.61
CA LEU A 146 5.00 4.42 -9.30
C LEU A 146 5.00 5.05 -10.70
N LYS A 147 5.57 6.23 -10.86
CA LYS A 147 5.66 6.93 -12.15
C LYS A 147 6.54 6.19 -13.15
N VAL A 148 7.67 5.63 -12.69
CA VAL A 148 8.53 4.76 -13.51
C VAL A 148 7.78 3.51 -13.93
N LEU A 149 7.11 2.85 -13.00
CA LEU A 149 6.33 1.64 -13.27
C LEU A 149 5.14 1.92 -14.20
N GLN A 150 4.54 3.10 -14.12
CA GLN A 150 3.48 3.56 -15.03
C GLN A 150 3.98 3.67 -16.47
N GLN A 151 5.25 4.03 -16.67
CA GLN A 151 5.86 4.16 -18.00
C GLN A 151 6.34 2.82 -18.56
N THR A 152 6.75 1.87 -17.71
CA THR A 152 7.40 0.63 -18.14
C THR A 152 6.49 -0.60 -18.14
N LEU A 153 5.47 -0.64 -17.27
CA LEU A 153 4.58 -1.78 -17.16
C LEU A 153 3.29 -1.56 -17.98
N PRO A 154 3.07 -2.33 -19.06
CA PRO A 154 1.84 -2.25 -19.84
C PRO A 154 0.65 -2.75 -19.02
N SER A 155 -0.56 -2.28 -19.37
CA SER A 155 -1.79 -2.78 -18.74
C SER A 155 -2.02 -4.26 -19.03
N GLN A 156 -2.62 -4.97 -18.08
CA GLN A 156 -3.00 -6.36 -18.24
C GLN A 156 -4.30 -6.44 -19.04
N LYS A 157 -4.27 -7.21 -20.14
CA LYS A 157 -5.46 -7.47 -20.94
C LYS A 157 -6.44 -8.32 -20.13
N GLY A 158 -7.68 -7.82 -19.99
CA GLY A 158 -8.79 -8.63 -19.49
C GLY A 158 -9.21 -9.70 -20.51
N THR A 159 -10.14 -10.55 -20.10
CA THR A 159 -10.71 -11.62 -20.95
C THR A 159 -11.39 -11.12 -22.22
N ASP A 160 -11.85 -9.86 -22.25
CA ASP A 160 -12.37 -9.21 -23.46
C ASP A 160 -11.32 -8.29 -24.10
N GLU A 161 -10.78 -8.71 -25.25
CA GLU A 161 -9.71 -8.03 -26.01
C GLU A 161 -10.07 -6.64 -26.57
N LYS A 162 -11.29 -6.12 -26.33
CA LYS A 162 -11.84 -4.98 -27.11
C LYS A 162 -11.82 -3.60 -26.42
N SER A 163 -11.37 -3.46 -25.18
CA SER A 163 -11.18 -2.12 -24.60
C SER A 163 -10.02 -2.06 -23.62
N ILE A 164 -8.86 -1.61 -24.09
CA ILE A 164 -7.79 -1.13 -23.20
C ILE A 164 -8.31 0.17 -22.57
N LYS A 165 -8.98 0.07 -21.41
CA LYS A 165 -9.49 1.24 -20.66
C LYS A 165 -8.36 2.05 -20.00
N HIS A 166 -7.20 1.42 -19.76
CA HIS A 166 -6.09 1.99 -19.00
C HIS A 166 -4.75 1.88 -19.75
N SER A 167 -3.95 2.93 -19.69
CA SER A 167 -2.64 3.04 -20.34
C SER A 167 -1.57 2.13 -19.75
N SER A 168 -1.60 1.89 -18.43
CA SER A 168 -0.54 1.18 -17.72
C SER A 168 -1.07 0.23 -16.64
N PHE A 169 -0.22 -0.67 -16.16
CA PHE A 169 -0.52 -1.52 -15.01
C PHE A 169 -0.84 -0.69 -13.76
N ILE A 170 -0.11 0.40 -13.53
CA ILE A 170 -0.30 1.26 -12.36
C ILE A 170 -1.65 1.96 -12.39
N ASP A 171 -2.06 2.51 -13.54
CA ASP A 171 -3.39 3.11 -13.69
C ASP A 171 -4.51 2.10 -13.43
N GLN A 172 -4.30 0.87 -13.87
CA GLN A 172 -5.26 -0.20 -13.75
C GLN A 172 -5.47 -0.63 -12.28
N TRP A 173 -4.39 -0.85 -11.54
CA TRP A 173 -4.41 -1.48 -10.20
C TRP A 173 -4.34 -0.50 -9.02
N PHE A 174 -3.73 0.67 -9.20
CA PHE A 174 -3.58 1.72 -8.19
C PHE A 174 -4.35 3.00 -8.53
N GLY A 175 -4.77 3.16 -9.79
CA GLY A 175 -5.46 4.37 -10.25
C GLY A 175 -6.94 4.41 -9.88
N GLY A 176 -7.36 5.50 -9.24
CA GLY A 176 -8.76 5.86 -9.08
C GLY A 176 -9.13 7.09 -9.90
N THR A 177 -10.44 7.34 -10.00
CA THR A 177 -10.98 8.52 -10.67
C THR A 177 -11.94 9.24 -9.75
N PHE A 178 -11.84 10.56 -9.71
CA PHE A 178 -12.80 11.46 -9.09
C PHE A 178 -13.73 12.04 -10.15
N ASP A 179 -15.02 12.10 -9.82
CA ASP A 179 -15.97 13.01 -10.44
C ASP A 179 -15.98 14.28 -9.59
N VAL A 180 -15.57 15.38 -10.22
CA VAL A 180 -15.42 16.69 -9.59
C VAL A 180 -16.54 17.59 -10.05
N GLU A 181 -17.25 18.17 -9.08
CA GLU A 181 -18.26 19.18 -9.30
C GLU A 181 -17.82 20.48 -8.63
N MET A 182 -17.75 21.58 -9.40
CA MET A 182 -17.49 22.91 -8.86
C MET A 182 -18.76 23.75 -8.91
N LYS A 183 -19.11 24.32 -7.77
CA LYS A 183 -20.25 25.24 -7.59
C LYS A 183 -19.79 26.57 -6.99
N CYS A 184 -20.32 27.68 -7.50
CA CYS A 184 -20.13 28.99 -6.89
C CYS A 184 -20.94 29.04 -5.58
N THR A 185 -20.35 29.51 -4.48
CA THR A 185 -21.12 29.67 -3.22
C THR A 185 -21.88 30.98 -3.14
N GLU A 186 -21.51 31.97 -3.96
CA GLU A 186 -22.08 33.32 -3.93
C GLU A 186 -23.18 33.52 -4.98
N ALA A 187 -23.24 32.68 -6.01
CA ALA A 187 -24.23 32.75 -7.08
C ALA A 187 -24.80 31.36 -7.39
N GLU A 188 -26.00 31.07 -6.88
CA GLU A 188 -26.70 29.79 -7.12
C GLU A 188 -27.15 29.59 -8.58
N GLY A 189 -27.22 30.68 -9.36
CA GLY A 189 -27.63 30.64 -10.76
C GLY A 189 -26.52 30.27 -11.77
N GLU A 190 -25.26 30.14 -11.32
CA GLU A 190 -24.16 29.75 -12.21
C GLU A 190 -24.17 28.23 -12.49
N PRO A 191 -23.92 27.81 -13.74
CA PRO A 191 -23.90 26.39 -14.08
C PRO A 191 -22.74 25.68 -13.37
N THR A 192 -23.04 24.55 -12.71
CA THR A 192 -22.03 23.71 -12.09
C THR A 192 -21.12 23.10 -13.15
N SER A 193 -19.81 23.25 -13.02
CA SER A 193 -18.86 22.59 -13.92
C SER A 193 -18.53 21.19 -13.40
N LYS A 194 -18.60 20.19 -14.30
CA LYS A 194 -18.28 18.80 -14.01
C LYS A 194 -17.00 18.41 -14.76
N SER A 195 -16.03 17.85 -14.04
CA SER A 195 -14.79 17.34 -14.61
C SER A 195 -14.43 15.99 -14.00
N LYS A 196 -13.52 15.26 -14.64
CA LYS A 196 -12.97 14.00 -14.11
C LYS A 196 -11.48 14.16 -13.87
N GLU A 197 -11.00 13.68 -12.73
CA GLU A 197 -9.59 13.76 -12.33
C GLU A 197 -9.12 12.37 -11.89
N ASN A 198 -7.93 11.95 -12.33
CA ASN A 198 -7.36 10.66 -11.92
C ASN A 198 -6.40 10.86 -10.74
N PHE A 199 -6.29 9.84 -9.89
CA PHE A 199 -5.37 9.82 -8.75
C PHE A 199 -4.72 8.45 -8.58
N LEU A 200 -3.47 8.42 -8.09
CA LEU A 200 -2.78 7.19 -7.67
C LEU A 200 -2.69 7.07 -6.14
N GLN A 201 -2.88 8.19 -5.43
CA GLN A 201 -2.81 8.28 -3.97
C GLN A 201 -3.90 9.21 -3.46
N LEU A 202 -4.55 8.84 -2.35
CA LEU A 202 -5.46 9.70 -1.62
C LEU A 202 -4.70 10.46 -0.52
N SER A 203 -4.71 11.78 -0.57
CA SER A 203 -4.11 12.60 0.48
C SER A 203 -5.07 12.76 1.67
N CYS A 204 -4.70 12.22 2.83
CA CYS A 204 -5.39 12.44 4.10
C CYS A 204 -4.84 13.70 4.77
N PHE A 205 -5.65 14.75 4.81
CA PHE A 205 -5.28 16.01 5.44
C PHE A 205 -5.49 15.95 6.95
N ILE A 206 -4.52 16.47 7.68
CA ILE A 206 -4.49 16.40 9.14
C ILE A 206 -4.66 17.79 9.70
N SER A 207 -5.88 18.08 10.15
CA SER A 207 -6.21 19.31 10.86
C SER A 207 -6.41 19.07 12.37
N THR A 208 -6.56 20.14 13.13
CA THR A 208 -6.87 20.13 14.57
C THR A 208 -8.18 19.39 14.89
N GLU A 209 -9.12 19.33 13.95
CA GLU A 209 -10.42 18.66 14.12
C GLU A 209 -10.39 17.15 13.77
N VAL A 210 -9.41 16.71 12.96
CA VAL A 210 -9.37 15.33 12.43
C VAL A 210 -8.78 14.35 13.44
N LYS A 211 -9.55 13.39 13.94
CA LYS A 211 -9.07 12.29 14.82
C LYS A 211 -9.00 10.93 14.13
N TYR A 212 -9.76 10.77 13.04
CA TYR A 212 -9.87 9.54 12.28
C TYR A 212 -9.47 9.79 10.82
N MET A 213 -8.86 8.81 10.18
CA MET A 213 -8.46 8.89 8.77
C MET A 213 -9.65 9.25 7.85
N HIS A 214 -10.83 8.67 8.10
CA HIS A 214 -12.03 8.92 7.28
C HIS A 214 -12.40 10.41 7.22
N SER A 215 -12.31 11.11 8.35
CA SER A 215 -12.58 12.56 8.41
C SER A 215 -11.54 13.37 7.63
N GLY A 216 -10.26 12.96 7.68
CA GLY A 216 -9.17 13.62 6.95
C GLY A 216 -9.27 13.44 5.43
N LEU A 217 -9.74 12.27 4.98
CA LEU A 217 -10.05 12.01 3.57
C LEU A 217 -11.23 12.87 3.11
N ARG A 218 -12.32 12.91 3.89
CA ARG A 218 -13.50 13.72 3.58
C ARG A 218 -13.20 15.21 3.49
N LEU A 219 -12.26 15.71 4.30
CA LEU A 219 -11.82 17.10 4.24
C LEU A 219 -11.15 17.41 2.89
N ARG A 220 -10.34 16.49 2.35
CA ARG A 220 -9.68 16.68 1.06
C ARG A 220 -10.65 16.64 -0.13
N LEU A 221 -11.77 15.93 0.01
CA LEU A 221 -12.80 15.85 -1.03
C LEU A 221 -13.56 17.17 -1.23
N LYS A 222 -13.55 18.05 -0.22
CA LYS A 222 -14.22 19.36 -0.28
C LYS A 222 -13.20 20.47 -0.16
N GLU A 223 -12.93 21.15 -1.27
CA GLU A 223 -11.99 22.28 -1.31
C GLU A 223 -12.72 23.57 -1.65
N GLN A 224 -12.26 24.67 -1.08
CA GLN A 224 -12.66 26.01 -1.48
C GLN A 224 -11.56 26.64 -2.32
N LEU A 225 -11.94 27.19 -3.47
CA LEU A 225 -11.05 27.81 -4.43
C LEU A 225 -11.60 29.19 -4.75
N THR A 226 -10.73 30.20 -4.76
CA THR A 226 -11.11 31.53 -5.25
C THR A 226 -10.86 31.58 -6.75
N LYS A 227 -11.90 31.89 -7.52
CA LYS A 227 -11.80 32.08 -8.97
C LYS A 227 -12.55 33.34 -9.36
N MET A 228 -12.11 33.99 -10.44
CA MET A 228 -12.83 35.09 -11.04
C MET A 228 -14.15 34.56 -11.64
N SER A 229 -15.29 34.95 -11.06
CA SER A 229 -16.59 34.58 -11.59
C SER A 229 -16.90 35.41 -12.84
N PRO A 230 -17.30 34.79 -13.96
CA PRO A 230 -17.72 35.52 -15.15
C PRO A 230 -19.03 36.28 -14.93
N THR A 231 -19.90 35.83 -14.02
CA THR A 231 -21.21 36.44 -13.74
C THR A 231 -21.10 37.61 -12.77
N LEU A 232 -20.25 37.49 -11.74
CA LEU A 232 -20.05 38.54 -10.73
C LEU A 232 -18.90 39.50 -11.09
N ALA A 233 -18.11 39.18 -12.13
CA ALA A 233 -16.94 39.93 -12.59
C ALA A 233 -15.94 40.29 -11.46
N ARG A 234 -15.86 39.43 -10.45
CA ARG A 234 -14.96 39.54 -9.30
C ARG A 234 -14.53 38.16 -8.83
N ASP A 235 -13.50 38.12 -7.99
CA ASP A 235 -13.10 36.90 -7.30
C ASP A 235 -14.21 36.44 -6.35
N ALA A 236 -14.74 35.25 -6.63
CA ALA A 236 -15.77 34.60 -5.85
C ALA A 236 -15.27 33.26 -5.32
N VAL A 237 -15.85 32.81 -4.21
CA VAL A 237 -15.53 31.51 -3.63
C VAL A 237 -16.30 30.41 -4.38
N TYR A 238 -15.56 29.43 -4.91
CA TYR A 238 -16.09 28.20 -5.49
C TYR A 238 -15.80 27.05 -4.55
N THR A 239 -16.82 26.20 -4.32
CA THR A 239 -16.64 24.93 -3.63
C THR A 239 -16.47 23.82 -4.66
N LYS A 240 -15.29 23.19 -4.66
CA LYS A 240 -14.98 21.96 -5.39
C LYS A 240 -15.34 20.76 -4.52
N SER A 241 -16.31 19.96 -4.95
CA SER A 241 -16.68 18.69 -4.34
C SER A 241 -16.21 17.56 -5.23
N SER A 242 -15.38 16.67 -4.70
CA SER A 242 -14.86 15.51 -5.42
C SER A 242 -15.44 14.24 -4.81
N LEU A 243 -15.97 13.34 -5.63
CA LEU A 243 -16.45 12.03 -5.21
C LEU A 243 -15.76 10.95 -6.04
N ILE A 244 -15.45 9.80 -5.44
CA ILE A 244 -14.74 8.74 -6.14
C ILE A 244 -15.72 8.03 -7.09
N SER A 245 -15.41 8.04 -8.39
CA SER A 245 -16.19 7.35 -9.43
C SER A 245 -15.59 6.00 -9.84
N ARG A 246 -14.30 5.78 -9.60
CA ARG A 246 -13.62 4.48 -9.76
C ARG A 246 -12.69 4.23 -8.57
N LEU A 247 -12.81 3.05 -7.96
CA LEU A 247 -11.95 2.57 -6.89
C LEU A 247 -10.92 1.54 -7.42
N PRO A 248 -9.61 1.72 -7.15
CA PRO A 248 -8.58 0.74 -7.49
C PRO A 248 -8.59 -0.46 -6.54
N ALA A 249 -8.06 -1.60 -6.96
CA ALA A 249 -7.84 -2.75 -6.08
C ALA A 249 -6.86 -2.41 -4.94
N TYR A 250 -5.80 -1.65 -5.24
CA TYR A 250 -4.83 -1.17 -4.26
C TYR A 250 -4.98 0.33 -4.03
N LEU A 251 -5.55 0.69 -2.88
CA LEU A 251 -5.72 2.08 -2.49
C LEU A 251 -4.54 2.57 -1.63
N THR A 252 -3.79 3.54 -2.14
CA THR A 252 -2.71 4.17 -1.38
C THR A 252 -3.22 5.43 -0.69
N VAL A 253 -3.02 5.54 0.63
CA VAL A 253 -3.38 6.74 1.41
C VAL A 253 -2.13 7.42 1.95
N GLN A 254 -1.90 8.66 1.55
CA GLN A 254 -0.80 9.49 2.01
C GLN A 254 -1.27 10.38 3.17
N PHE A 255 -0.67 10.21 4.35
CA PHE A 255 -0.87 11.14 5.47
C PHE A 255 0.00 12.38 5.32
N VAL A 256 -0.62 13.53 5.03
CA VAL A 256 0.09 14.80 4.84
C VAL A 256 0.43 15.40 6.21
N ARG A 257 1.51 14.89 6.82
CA ARG A 257 1.98 15.27 8.16
C ARG A 257 3.00 16.41 8.17
N PHE A 258 3.70 16.64 7.08
CA PHE A 258 4.72 17.68 7.03
C PHE A 258 4.11 18.99 6.52
N GLN A 259 4.27 20.05 7.31
CA GLN A 259 3.80 21.38 6.97
C GLN A 259 4.93 22.37 7.21
N TYR A 260 5.18 23.22 6.21
CA TYR A 260 6.12 24.32 6.36
C TYR A 260 5.48 25.44 7.17
N LYS A 261 6.06 25.76 8.33
CA LYS A 261 5.61 26.88 9.15
C LYS A 261 6.36 28.14 8.74
N GLY A 262 5.76 28.93 7.84
CA GLY A 262 6.37 30.15 7.31
C GLY A 262 6.81 31.19 8.35
N LYS A 263 6.20 31.18 9.56
CA LYS A 263 6.60 32.07 10.66
C LYS A 263 7.98 31.74 11.24
N GLU A 264 8.38 30.47 11.21
CA GLU A 264 9.63 29.98 11.82
C GLU A 264 10.65 29.54 10.78
N GLY A 265 10.25 29.42 9.51
CA GLY A 265 11.11 28.92 8.44
C GLY A 265 11.44 27.43 8.57
N ILE A 266 10.75 26.71 9.45
CA ILE A 266 11.05 25.31 9.81
C ILE A 266 9.96 24.38 9.27
N ASN A 267 10.39 23.23 8.73
CA ASN A 267 9.51 22.11 8.41
C ASN A 267 9.12 21.39 9.72
N ALA A 268 7.83 21.38 10.03
CA ALA A 268 7.32 20.74 11.23
C ALA A 268 6.47 19.51 10.88
N LYS A 269 6.65 18.43 11.62
CA LYS A 269 5.82 17.24 11.53
C LYS A 269 4.63 17.32 12.49
N VAL A 270 3.43 17.08 11.98
CA VAL A 270 2.21 16.93 12.78
C VAL A 270 2.23 15.56 13.47
N LEU A 271 2.54 15.57 14.77
CA LEU A 271 2.63 14.39 15.64
C LEU A 271 1.29 13.98 16.26
N LYS A 272 0.18 14.51 15.75
CA LYS A 272 -1.16 14.19 16.24
C LYS A 272 -1.51 12.72 15.96
N ASP A 273 -2.09 12.06 16.95
CA ASP A 273 -2.62 10.70 16.81
C ASP A 273 -3.82 10.70 15.86
N ILE A 274 -3.80 9.78 14.90
CA ILE A 274 -4.88 9.59 13.93
C ILE A 274 -5.12 8.11 13.79
N LYS A 275 -6.33 7.70 14.14
CA LYS A 275 -6.72 6.30 14.04
C LYS A 275 -7.07 5.96 12.59
N PHE A 276 -6.52 4.84 12.11
CA PHE A 276 -6.86 4.22 10.84
C PHE A 276 -7.36 2.78 11.13
N PRO A 277 -8.44 2.33 10.48
CA PRO A 277 -8.95 0.99 10.71
C PRO A 277 -8.15 -0.05 9.90
N ILE A 278 -8.17 -1.30 10.37
CA ILE A 278 -7.62 -2.44 9.60
C ILE A 278 -8.55 -2.77 8.42
N GLU A 279 -9.86 -2.63 8.61
CA GLU A 279 -10.87 -2.75 7.57
C GLU A 279 -11.39 -1.36 7.24
N PHE A 280 -11.15 -0.91 6.01
CA PHE A 280 -11.53 0.41 5.54
C PHE A 280 -12.71 0.31 4.58
N ASP A 281 -13.73 1.13 4.81
CA ASP A 281 -14.89 1.24 3.96
C ASP A 281 -14.85 2.57 3.19
N ALA A 282 -14.76 2.50 1.86
CA ALA A 282 -14.70 3.66 0.99
C ALA A 282 -16.09 4.08 0.46
N PHE A 283 -17.17 3.37 0.81
CA PHE A 283 -18.48 3.56 0.20
C PHE A 283 -19.02 4.99 0.34
N GLU A 284 -18.86 5.61 1.51
CA GLU A 284 -19.32 6.98 1.76
C GLU A 284 -18.57 8.04 0.95
N LEU A 285 -17.40 7.71 0.41
CA LEU A 285 -16.55 8.59 -0.37
C LEU A 285 -16.84 8.49 -1.89
N CYS A 286 -17.67 7.54 -2.28
CA CYS A 286 -17.97 7.23 -3.68
C CYS A 286 -19.16 8.03 -4.23
N THR A 287 -19.27 8.10 -5.56
CA THR A 287 -20.46 8.66 -6.24
C THR A 287 -21.67 7.75 -6.03
N PRO A 288 -22.91 8.29 -6.05
CA PRO A 288 -24.12 7.46 -5.95
C PRO A 288 -24.20 6.35 -7.01
N ALA A 289 -23.77 6.66 -8.24
CA ALA A 289 -23.71 5.68 -9.34
C ALA A 289 -22.72 4.53 -9.05
N LEU A 290 -21.58 4.82 -8.41
CA LEU A 290 -20.65 3.76 -7.99
C LEU A 290 -21.21 2.99 -6.79
N GLN A 291 -21.85 3.67 -5.84
CA GLN A 291 -22.47 3.03 -4.67
C GLN A 291 -23.48 1.95 -5.09
N GLU A 292 -24.36 2.24 -6.05
CA GLU A 292 -25.31 1.25 -6.59
C GLU A 292 -24.61 0.02 -7.18
N LYS A 293 -23.48 0.21 -7.88
CA LYS A 293 -22.68 -0.89 -8.43
C LYS A 293 -21.99 -1.75 -7.35
N LEU A 294 -21.64 -1.15 -6.21
CA LEU A 294 -20.96 -1.85 -5.12
C LEU A 294 -21.93 -2.67 -4.25
N THR A 295 -23.18 -2.24 -4.11
CA THR A 295 -24.21 -2.88 -3.27
C THR A 295 -24.30 -4.41 -3.39
N PRO A 296 -24.41 -5.03 -4.58
CA PRO A 296 -24.62 -6.48 -4.69
C PRO A 296 -23.46 -7.32 -4.11
N MET A 297 -22.22 -6.85 -4.25
CA MET A 297 -21.08 -7.54 -3.65
C MET A 297 -20.98 -7.25 -2.15
N ARG A 298 -21.31 -6.03 -1.72
CA ARG A 298 -21.33 -5.66 -0.29
C ARG A 298 -22.32 -6.50 0.50
N GLU A 299 -23.51 -6.74 -0.03
CA GLU A 299 -24.50 -7.61 0.60
C GLU A 299 -23.98 -9.04 0.79
N LYS A 300 -23.26 -9.57 -0.22
CA LYS A 300 -22.61 -10.90 -0.11
C LYS A 300 -21.53 -10.91 0.97
N PHE A 301 -20.67 -9.88 1.03
CA PHE A 301 -19.65 -9.77 2.07
C PHE A 301 -20.25 -9.63 3.47
N GLN A 302 -21.33 -8.84 3.62
CA GLN A 302 -22.04 -8.70 4.88
C GLN A 302 -22.69 -10.02 5.31
N ALA A 303 -23.30 -10.77 4.39
CA ALA A 303 -23.86 -12.09 4.69
C ALA A 303 -22.79 -13.08 5.19
N VAL A 304 -21.62 -13.11 4.56
CA VAL A 304 -20.48 -13.94 5.00
C VAL A 304 -19.98 -13.49 6.38
N HIS A 305 -19.78 -12.18 6.58
CA HIS A 305 -19.35 -11.64 7.86
C HIS A 305 -20.33 -11.97 8.99
N ASN A 306 -21.63 -11.79 8.76
CA ASN A 306 -22.67 -12.13 9.72
C ASN A 306 -22.68 -13.63 10.03
N ALA A 307 -22.51 -14.49 9.03
CA ALA A 307 -22.41 -15.94 9.23
C ALA A 307 -21.18 -16.34 10.06
N ASP A 308 -20.04 -15.68 9.85
CA ASP A 308 -18.82 -15.92 10.63
C ASP A 308 -18.94 -15.40 12.07
N VAL A 309 -19.56 -14.25 12.29
CA VAL A 309 -19.87 -13.73 13.63
C VAL A 309 -20.82 -14.65 14.38
N GLU A 310 -21.89 -15.13 13.72
CA GLU A 310 -22.80 -16.11 14.30
C GLU A 310 -22.08 -17.41 14.65
N ARG A 311 -21.15 -17.88 13.80
CA ARG A 311 -20.32 -19.06 14.10
C ARG A 311 -19.42 -18.81 15.30
N ALA A 312 -18.77 -17.64 15.38
CA ALA A 312 -17.92 -17.29 16.51
C ALA A 312 -18.70 -17.21 17.83
N LEU A 313 -19.94 -16.73 17.78
CA LEU A 313 -20.85 -16.71 18.95
C LEU A 313 -21.29 -18.13 19.36
N LYS A 314 -21.66 -18.98 18.39
CA LYS A 314 -22.02 -20.39 18.63
C LYS A 314 -20.81 -21.26 19.04
N GLY A 315 -19.61 -20.83 18.67
CA GLY A 315 -18.33 -21.50 18.89
C GLY A 315 -17.70 -21.29 20.28
N LYS A 316 -18.26 -20.41 21.12
CA LYS A 316 -17.70 -20.11 22.46
C LYS A 316 -17.61 -21.33 23.41
N ASN A 317 -18.29 -22.43 23.09
CA ASN A 317 -18.24 -23.70 23.83
C ASN A 317 -17.51 -24.85 23.09
N LYS A 318 -16.89 -24.61 21.93
CA LYS A 318 -16.23 -25.65 21.11
C LYS A 318 -14.70 -25.50 21.11
N SER A 319 -13.99 -26.61 20.92
CA SER A 319 -12.52 -26.63 20.86
C SER A 319 -12.01 -26.01 19.54
N LYS A 320 -10.78 -25.47 19.55
CA LYS A 320 -10.14 -24.81 18.38
C LYS A 320 -10.10 -25.72 17.13
N ALA A 321 -9.98 -27.03 17.33
CA ALA A 321 -9.96 -28.05 16.26
C ALA A 321 -11.35 -28.33 15.63
N GLU A 322 -12.44 -28.14 16.37
CA GLU A 322 -13.81 -28.29 15.85
C GLU A 322 -14.22 -27.06 15.03
N LEU A 323 -13.75 -25.87 15.43
CA LEU A 323 -13.97 -24.62 14.71
C LEU A 323 -13.25 -24.58 13.35
N GLU A 324 -12.08 -25.22 13.23
CA GLU A 324 -11.36 -25.34 11.96
C GLU A 324 -11.99 -26.35 11.00
N LYS A 325 -12.57 -27.44 11.51
CA LYS A 325 -13.32 -28.41 10.68
C LYS A 325 -14.63 -27.84 10.13
N GLU A 326 -15.23 -26.87 10.83
CA GLU A 326 -16.47 -26.19 10.41
C GLU A 326 -16.23 -24.95 9.52
N LYS A 327 -14.98 -24.55 9.27
CA LYS A 327 -14.71 -23.48 8.30
C LYS A 327 -15.11 -23.97 6.90
N PRO A 328 -16.10 -23.35 6.23
CA PRO A 328 -16.35 -23.65 4.84
C PRO A 328 -15.08 -23.33 4.04
N LYS A 329 -14.80 -24.13 3.01
CA LYS A 329 -13.75 -23.81 2.04
C LYS A 329 -14.04 -22.42 1.50
N THR A 330 -13.26 -21.42 1.92
CA THR A 330 -13.44 -20.03 1.51
C THR A 330 -13.19 -19.96 0.02
N ALA A 331 -14.26 -20.01 -0.78
CA ALA A 331 -14.15 -19.79 -2.21
C ALA A 331 -13.76 -18.32 -2.41
N ALA A 332 -12.57 -18.06 -2.97
CA ALA A 332 -12.13 -16.72 -3.28
C ALA A 332 -13.13 -16.09 -4.26
N GLN A 333 -13.94 -15.15 -3.75
CA GLN A 333 -14.81 -14.34 -4.61
C GLN A 333 -13.93 -13.35 -5.39
N PRO A 334 -14.27 -13.04 -6.64
CA PRO A 334 -13.56 -12.03 -7.40
C PRO A 334 -13.69 -10.67 -6.68
N PHE A 335 -12.58 -9.96 -6.53
CA PHE A 335 -12.53 -8.65 -5.88
C PHE A 335 -12.66 -7.48 -6.87
N CYS A 336 -12.52 -7.74 -8.17
CA CYS A 336 -12.66 -6.77 -9.26
C CYS A 336 -13.99 -6.92 -9.99
N PHE A 337 -14.41 -5.86 -10.68
CA PHE A 337 -15.52 -5.94 -11.62
C PHE A 337 -15.11 -6.70 -12.88
N GLU A 338 -16.02 -7.47 -13.47
CA GLU A 338 -15.77 -8.22 -14.70
C GLU A 338 -15.43 -7.30 -15.88
N ASP A 339 -15.98 -6.09 -15.90
CA ASP A 339 -15.76 -5.09 -16.94
C ASP A 339 -14.55 -4.18 -16.69
N ASP A 340 -13.90 -4.26 -15.51
CA ASP A 340 -12.80 -3.39 -15.12
C ASP A 340 -11.78 -4.12 -14.23
N LEU A 341 -10.86 -4.84 -14.86
CA LEU A 341 -9.79 -5.54 -14.15
C LEU A 341 -8.91 -4.56 -13.38
N GLY A 342 -8.60 -4.89 -12.11
CA GLY A 342 -7.86 -4.01 -11.20
C GLY A 342 -8.73 -2.99 -10.45
N SER A 343 -10.05 -2.99 -10.64
CA SER A 343 -10.99 -2.25 -9.80
C SER A 343 -11.33 -2.99 -8.49
N ASN A 344 -12.00 -2.29 -7.57
CA ASN A 344 -12.62 -2.88 -6.39
C ASN A 344 -14.15 -2.89 -6.54
N ASN A 345 -14.77 -4.07 -6.42
CA ASN A 345 -16.20 -4.28 -6.60
C ASN A 345 -17.05 -4.23 -5.31
N SER A 346 -16.42 -4.07 -4.15
CA SER A 346 -17.11 -4.04 -2.84
C SER A 346 -16.92 -2.71 -2.10
N GLY A 347 -15.86 -1.98 -2.38
CA GLY A 347 -15.49 -0.75 -1.65
C GLY A 347 -14.91 -1.03 -0.25
N TYR A 348 -14.81 -2.29 0.15
CA TYR A 348 -14.08 -2.70 1.33
C TYR A 348 -12.60 -2.91 1.00
N TYR A 349 -11.74 -2.47 1.91
CA TYR A 349 -10.30 -2.63 1.83
C TYR A 349 -9.79 -3.22 3.14
N THR A 350 -8.75 -4.04 3.04
CA THR A 350 -8.03 -4.54 4.20
C THR A 350 -6.62 -3.98 4.18
N LEU A 351 -6.17 -3.45 5.32
CA LEU A 351 -4.83 -2.92 5.49
C LEU A 351 -3.79 -4.01 5.23
N GLN A 352 -2.94 -3.76 4.24
CA GLN A 352 -1.91 -4.69 3.80
C GLN A 352 -0.50 -4.23 4.18
N ALA A 353 -0.20 -2.94 4.03
CA ALA A 353 1.12 -2.40 4.34
C ALA A 353 1.00 -1.02 4.99
N VAL A 354 1.90 -0.71 5.91
CA VAL A 354 2.02 0.59 6.57
C VAL A 354 3.46 1.07 6.44
N LEU A 355 3.64 2.29 5.94
CA LEU A 355 4.93 2.97 5.96
C LEU A 355 4.94 3.97 7.11
N THR A 356 5.82 3.76 8.07
CA THR A 356 5.95 4.62 9.25
C THR A 356 7.23 5.44 9.19
N HIS A 357 7.16 6.65 9.73
CA HIS A 357 8.31 7.51 9.93
C HIS A 357 8.44 7.85 11.41
N GLN A 358 9.57 7.49 12.01
CA GLN A 358 9.95 7.85 13.38
C GLN A 358 10.97 8.98 13.34
N GLY A 359 10.59 10.16 13.83
CA GLY A 359 11.42 11.37 13.72
C GLY A 359 10.57 12.63 13.85
N ARG A 360 11.21 13.72 14.28
CA ARG A 360 10.56 15.03 14.47
C ARG A 360 10.73 15.97 13.27
N SER A 361 11.83 15.84 12.53
CA SER A 361 12.12 16.63 11.33
C SER A 361 11.68 15.90 10.06
N SER A 362 11.57 16.61 8.94
CA SER A 362 11.49 16.00 7.61
C SER A 362 12.86 15.59 7.07
N SER A 363 13.94 16.19 7.57
CA SER A 363 15.33 15.95 7.14
C SER A 363 16.06 14.86 7.94
N SER A 364 15.41 14.29 8.94
CA SER A 364 15.97 13.23 9.79
C SER A 364 14.88 12.33 10.37
N GLY A 365 15.25 11.07 10.61
CA GLY A 365 14.40 10.09 11.27
C GLY A 365 14.70 8.68 10.79
N HIS A 366 13.73 7.78 10.92
CA HIS A 366 13.85 6.40 10.49
C HIS A 366 12.53 5.93 9.89
N TYR A 367 12.59 5.32 8.71
CA TYR A 367 11.42 4.74 8.07
C TYR A 367 11.39 3.23 8.30
N VAL A 368 10.20 2.72 8.60
CA VAL A 368 9.94 1.28 8.78
C VAL A 368 8.70 0.91 7.98
N GLY A 369 8.83 -0.14 7.16
CA GLY A 369 7.73 -0.76 6.43
C GLY A 369 7.16 -1.93 7.23
N TRP A 370 5.85 -1.95 7.42
CA TRP A 370 5.13 -3.04 8.09
C TRP A 370 4.24 -3.68 7.06
N VAL A 371 4.40 -4.98 6.81
CA VAL A 371 3.59 -5.72 5.84
C VAL A 371 2.84 -6.81 6.58
N ARG A 372 1.54 -6.88 6.35
CA ARG A 372 0.69 -7.94 6.89
C ARG A 372 0.98 -9.23 6.13
N GLN A 373 1.53 -10.22 6.83
CA GLN A 373 1.59 -11.60 6.35
C GLN A 373 0.17 -12.18 6.45
N LYS A 374 -0.28 -12.82 5.37
CA LYS A 374 -1.53 -13.61 5.41
C LYS A 374 -1.13 -15.03 5.85
N ASP A 375 -1.80 -15.53 6.89
CA ASP A 375 -1.78 -16.94 7.27
C ASP A 375 -2.29 -17.84 6.13
#